data_AF-A0A4U7H9N2-F1
#
_entry.id   AF-A0A4U7H9N2-F1
#
_cell.length_a   1.000
_cell.length_b   1.000
_cell.length_c   1.000
_cell.angle_alpha   90.00
_cell.angle_beta   90.00
_cell.angle_gamma   90.00
#
_symmetry.space_group_name_H-M   'P 1'
#
loop_
_entity.id
_entity.type
_entity.pdbx_description
1 polymer ?
#
loop_
_entity_poly.entity_id
_entity_poly.type
_entity_poly.pdbx_seq_one_letter_code
_entity_poly.pdbx_strand_id
1 'polypeptide(L)'
;MAYRVKARFFDLLDNSFLYEVGDSFPRKGYEPSKERLESLLSSNNTEHKPFIEVSGNGNSLDGLKVDELKAKAAELGIELPSNAKKAEIIELLQAHI
;
A
#
# COMPACT_ATOMS: atom_id res chain seq x y z
N MET A 1 3.44 -4.48 -10.08
CA MET A 1 3.25 -3.12 -9.56
C MET A 1 4.60 -2.47 -9.37
N ALA A 2 4.74 -1.17 -9.66
CA ALA A 2 5.95 -0.40 -9.36
C ALA A 2 5.69 0.49 -8.15
N TYR A 3 6.64 0.53 -7.21
CA TYR A 3 6.60 1.40 -6.05
C TYR A 3 7.66 2.48 -6.19
N ARG A 4 7.42 3.63 -5.57
CA ARG A 4 8.35 4.74 -5.50
C ARG A 4 8.77 4.94 -4.05
N VAL A 5 10.03 5.17 -3.82
CA VAL A 5 10.56 5.42 -2.49
C VAL A 5 10.24 6.86 -2.10
N LYS A 6 9.56 7.05 -0.97
CA LYS A 6 9.18 8.36 -0.43
C LYS A 6 10.10 8.83 0.70
N ALA A 7 10.64 7.90 1.47
CA ALA A 7 11.62 8.18 2.51
C ALA A 7 12.81 7.26 2.35
N ARG A 8 14.02 7.80 2.53
CA ARG A 8 15.24 7.00 2.45
C ARG A 8 15.20 5.87 3.48
N PHE A 9 15.55 4.65 3.09
CA PHE A 9 15.65 3.52 4.00
C PHE A 9 16.71 2.53 3.56
N PHE A 10 17.21 1.79 4.54
CA PHE A 10 18.20 0.75 4.32
C PHE A 10 17.49 -0.60 4.31
N ASP A 11 17.52 -1.31 3.18
CA ASP A 11 16.90 -2.61 3.06
C ASP A 11 17.92 -3.72 3.34
N LEU A 12 17.88 -4.24 4.58
CA LEU A 12 18.72 -5.36 5.01
C LEU A 12 18.39 -6.67 4.27
N LEU A 13 17.16 -6.83 3.76
CA LEU A 13 16.71 -8.01 3.02
C LEU A 13 17.15 -7.94 1.54
N ASP A 14 17.60 -6.79 1.07
CA ASP A 14 18.06 -6.57 -0.30
C ASP A 14 19.57 -6.34 -0.38
N ASN A 15 20.36 -7.14 0.34
CA ASN A 15 21.82 -6.98 0.48
C ASN A 15 22.23 -5.63 1.07
N SER A 16 21.48 -5.11 2.06
CA SER A 16 21.81 -3.82 2.68
C SER A 16 21.85 -2.67 1.67
N PHE A 17 20.91 -2.68 0.72
CA PHE A 17 20.81 -1.65 -0.30
C PHE A 17 20.17 -0.39 0.30
N LEU A 18 20.74 0.77 -0.02
CA LEU A 18 20.18 2.07 0.35
C LEU A 18 19.24 2.54 -0.74
N TYR A 19 17.96 2.62 -0.43
CA TYR A 19 16.95 3.23 -1.29
C TYR A 19 16.83 4.72 -0.97
N GLU A 20 16.99 5.58 -1.97
CA GLU A 20 16.85 7.02 -1.84
C GLU A 20 15.45 7.50 -2.25
N VAL A 21 15.07 8.69 -1.79
CA VAL A 21 13.76 9.26 -2.13
C VAL A 21 13.67 9.51 -3.63
N GLY A 22 12.63 8.94 -4.25
CA GLY A 22 12.39 8.99 -5.68
C GLY A 22 12.76 7.71 -6.41
N ASP A 23 13.51 6.80 -5.78
CA ASP A 23 13.90 5.53 -6.38
C ASP A 23 12.72 4.62 -6.69
N SER A 24 12.93 3.73 -7.66
CA SER A 24 11.97 2.68 -8.01
C SER A 24 12.22 1.43 -7.17
N PHE A 25 11.18 0.98 -6.48
CA PHE A 25 11.18 -0.25 -5.69
C PHE A 25 10.16 -1.25 -6.26
N PRO A 26 10.47 -2.55 -6.29
CA PRO A 26 11.76 -3.17 -6.00
C PRO A 26 12.77 -3.02 -7.16
N ARG A 27 14.06 -3.18 -6.87
CA ARG A 27 15.11 -3.20 -7.91
C ARG A 27 14.96 -4.39 -8.85
N LYS A 28 15.49 -4.28 -10.07
CA LYS A 28 15.48 -5.37 -11.05
C LYS A 28 16.21 -6.60 -10.48
N GLY A 29 15.50 -7.72 -10.39
CA GLY A 29 16.03 -8.97 -9.83
C GLY A 29 15.85 -9.12 -8.32
N TYR A 30 15.14 -8.21 -7.65
CA TYR A 30 14.70 -8.35 -6.27
C TYR A 30 13.18 -8.48 -6.22
N GLU A 31 12.69 -9.52 -5.54
CA GLU A 31 11.27 -9.74 -5.29
C GLU A 31 10.99 -9.65 -3.79
N PRO A 32 10.45 -8.53 -3.29
CA PRO A 32 10.11 -8.38 -1.88
C PRO A 32 8.91 -9.27 -1.52
N SER A 33 8.90 -9.77 -0.29
CA SER A 33 7.73 -10.47 0.23
C SER A 33 6.55 -9.50 0.42
N LYS A 34 5.33 -10.03 0.46
CA LYS A 34 4.11 -9.23 0.71
C LYS A 34 4.18 -8.51 2.05
N GLU A 35 4.64 -9.19 3.10
CA GLU A 35 4.81 -8.61 4.43
C GLU A 35 5.82 -7.44 4.43
N ARG A 36 6.88 -7.54 3.62
CA ARG A 36 7.86 -6.46 3.46
C ARG A 36 7.24 -5.25 2.79
N LEU A 37 6.48 -5.46 1.72
CA LEU A 37 5.74 -4.39 1.05
C LEU A 37 4.75 -3.71 1.99
N GLU A 38 3.95 -4.49 2.72
CA GLU A 38 3.01 -3.94 3.71
C GLU A 38 3.73 -3.13 4.79
N SER A 39 4.88 -3.59 5.28
CA SER A 39 5.67 -2.86 6.29
C SER A 39 6.27 -1.56 5.75
N LEU A 40 6.63 -1.51 4.46
CA LEU A 40 7.19 -0.32 3.82
C LEU A 40 6.11 0.66 3.36
N LEU A 41 4.92 0.16 3.01
CA LEU A 41 3.74 0.96 2.63
C LEU A 41 2.95 1.45 3.85
N SER A 42 2.99 0.71 4.95
CA SER A 42 2.32 1.06 6.19
C SER A 42 3.19 2.01 7.02
N SER A 43 2.53 2.87 7.78
CA SER A 43 3.14 3.63 8.86
C SER A 43 3.29 2.80 10.15
N ASN A 44 2.98 1.51 10.12
CA ASN A 44 3.16 0.59 11.25
C ASN A 44 4.57 -0.04 11.25
N ASN A 45 5.58 0.81 11.18
CA ASN A 45 6.99 0.45 11.25
C ASN A 45 7.68 1.30 12.33
N THR A 46 8.91 0.97 12.70
CA THR A 46 9.65 1.63 13.80
C THR A 46 9.79 3.14 13.63
N GLU A 47 9.74 3.65 12.39
CA GLU A 47 9.79 5.08 12.09
C GLU A 47 8.40 5.72 11.95
N HIS A 48 7.33 4.96 12.21
CA HIS A 48 5.93 5.36 12.12
C HIS A 48 5.54 6.08 10.81
N LYS A 49 6.21 5.75 9.70
CA LYS A 49 6.07 6.46 8.42
C LYS A 49 6.23 5.49 7.24
N PRO A 50 5.44 5.66 6.16
CA PRO A 50 5.62 4.87 4.96
C PRO A 50 6.93 5.25 4.26
N PHE A 51 7.70 4.23 3.88
CA PHE A 51 8.98 4.38 3.16
C PHE A 51 8.81 4.36 1.65
N ILE A 52 7.82 3.61 1.16
CA ILE A 52 7.48 3.53 -0.25
C ILE A 52 6.01 3.91 -0.46
N GLU A 53 5.70 4.35 -1.65
CA GLU A 53 4.36 4.62 -2.16
C GLU A 53 4.13 3.85 -3.45
N VAL A 54 2.88 3.57 -3.81
CA VAL A 54 2.57 2.89 -5.07
C VAL A 54 2.73 3.91 -6.22
N SER A 55 3.66 3.67 -7.15
CA SER A 55 4.05 4.62 -8.21
C SER A 55 3.09 4.66 -9.40
N GLY A 56 1.85 4.21 -9.24
CA GLY A 56 0.82 4.27 -10.27
C GLY A 56 -0.54 4.19 -9.60
N ASN A 57 -1.50 4.96 -10.12
CA ASN A 57 -2.92 4.98 -9.75
C ASN A 57 -3.49 3.55 -9.62
N GLY A 58 -3.29 2.92 -8.47
CA GLY A 58 -3.66 1.56 -8.17
C GLY A 58 -3.91 1.51 -6.69
N ASN A 59 -5.17 1.72 -6.33
CA ASN A 59 -5.59 1.97 -4.97
C ASN A 59 -5.06 0.91 -4.02
N SER A 60 -4.54 1.38 -2.89
CA SER A 60 -4.17 0.58 -1.72
C SER A 60 -5.34 -0.18 -1.08
N LEU A 61 -6.45 -0.38 -1.80
CA LEU A 61 -7.69 -1.01 -1.35
C LEU A 61 -7.73 -2.51 -1.73
N ASP A 62 -7.05 -2.93 -2.80
CA ASP A 62 -7.00 -4.34 -3.22
C ASP A 62 -6.35 -5.27 -2.19
N GLY A 63 -5.38 -4.75 -1.41
CA GLY A 63 -4.69 -5.48 -0.36
C GLY A 63 -5.47 -5.56 0.96
N LEU A 64 -6.37 -4.61 1.23
CA LEU A 64 -7.06 -4.51 2.51
C LEU A 64 -8.09 -5.62 2.71
N LYS A 65 -8.33 -6.00 3.97
CA LYS A 65 -9.43 -6.91 4.31
C LYS A 65 -10.77 -6.23 4.06
N VAL A 66 -11.80 -7.03 3.80
CA VAL A 66 -13.17 -6.51 3.63
C VAL A 66 -13.61 -5.68 4.83
N ASP A 67 -13.18 -6.04 6.04
CA ASP A 67 -13.43 -5.26 7.26
C ASP A 67 -12.80 -3.87 7.24
N GLU A 68 -11.55 -3.75 6.77
CA GLU A 68 -10.86 -2.46 6.65
C GLU A 68 -11.47 -1.60 5.53
N LEU A 69 -11.90 -2.22 4.44
CA LEU A 69 -12.62 -1.55 3.37
C LEU A 69 -13.98 -1.02 3.84
N LYS A 70 -14.70 -1.80 4.66
CA LYS A 70 -15.95 -1.36 5.29
C LYS A 70 -15.72 -0.22 6.28
N ALA A 71 -14.65 -0.28 7.06
CA ALA A 71 -14.29 0.80 7.98
C ALA A 71 -14.00 2.11 7.23
N LYS A 72 -13.23 2.06 6.14
CA LYS A 72 -12.97 3.23 5.29
C LYS A 72 -14.23 3.78 4.64
N ALA A 73 -15.13 2.91 4.17
CA ALA A 73 -16.40 3.34 3.61
C ALA A 73 -17.29 4.01 4.66
N ALA A 74 -17.35 3.47 5.88
CA ALA A 74 -18.08 4.09 6.98
C ALA A 74 -17.48 5.45 7.37
N GLU A 75 -16.16 5.59 7.38
CA GLU A 75 -15.46 6.86 7.64
C GLU A 75 -15.78 7.92 6.57
N LEU A 76 -15.89 7.50 5.31
CA LEU A 76 -16.25 8.36 4.17
C LEU A 76 -17.76 8.58 4.01
N GLY A 77 -18.60 7.94 4.84
CA GLY A 77 -20.06 8.02 4.73
C GLY A 77 -20.64 7.31 3.51
N ILE A 78 -19.92 6.33 2.94
CA ILE A 78 -20.36 5.54 1.79
C ILE A 78 -21.19 4.36 2.27
N GLU A 79 -22.46 4.30 1.88
CA GLU A 79 -23.32 3.16 2.16
C GLU A 79 -22.90 1.96 1.29
N LEU A 80 -22.28 0.96 1.94
CA LEU A 80 -21.94 -0.29 1.27
C LEU A 80 -23.13 -1.26 1.29
N PRO A 81 -23.44 -1.92 0.16
CA PRO A 81 -24.40 -3.03 0.15
C PRO A 81 -23.96 -4.14 1.10
N SER A 82 -24.88 -4.70 1.89
CA SER A 82 -24.59 -5.79 2.85
C SER A 82 -23.95 -7.03 2.21
N ASN A 83 -24.16 -7.23 0.90
CA ASN A 83 -23.62 -8.32 0.09
C ASN A 83 -22.56 -7.85 -0.94
N ALA A 84 -22.07 -6.62 -0.84
CA ALA A 84 -21.11 -6.07 -1.78
C ALA A 84 -19.84 -6.93 -1.84
N LYS A 85 -19.39 -7.23 -3.05
CA LYS A 85 -18.13 -7.95 -3.25
C LYS A 85 -16.97 -7.04 -2.94
N LYS A 86 -15.85 -7.62 -2.50
CA LYS A 86 -14.61 -6.88 -2.21
C LYS A 86 -14.24 -5.91 -3.35
N ALA A 87 -14.34 -6.34 -4.60
CA ALA A 87 -14.08 -5.51 -5.77
C ALA A 87 -15.02 -4.30 -5.90
N GLU A 88 -16.33 -4.48 -5.69
CA GLU A 88 -17.31 -3.38 -5.75
C GLU A 88 -17.06 -2.35 -4.63
N ILE A 89 -16.69 -2.82 -3.44
CA ILE A 89 -16.32 -1.94 -2.33
C ILE A 89 -15.08 -1.13 -2.68
N ILE A 90 -14.07 -1.76 -3.30
CA ILE A 90 -12.85 -1.10 -3.76
C ILE A 90 -13.17 -0.04 -4.83
N GLU A 91 -14.01 -0.37 -5.81
CA GLU A 91 -14.43 0.57 -6.87
C GLU A 91 -15.18 1.77 -6.31
N LEU A 92 -16.13 1.56 -5.39
CA LEU A 92 -16.88 2.66 -4.77
C LEU A 92 -15.96 3.59 -3.97
N LEU A 93 -15.01 3.03 -3.23
CA LEU A 93 -14.00 3.81 -2.51
C LEU A 93 -13.04 4.51 -3.48
N GLN A 94 -12.65 3.87 -4.58
CA GLN A 94 -11.87 4.46 -5.66
C GLN A 94 -12.51 5.69 -6.29
N ALA A 95 -13.82 5.63 -6.52
CA ALA A 95 -14.57 6.70 -7.17
C ALA A 95 -14.77 7.94 -6.27
N HIS A 96 -14.47 7.84 -4.97
CA HIS A 96 -14.74 8.88 -3.96
C HIS A 96 -13.47 9.57 -3.41
N ILE A 97 -12.29 9.22 -3.93
CA ILE A 97 -10.98 9.77 -3.53
C ILE A 97 -10.39 10.54 -4.72
#